data_AF-A0AB34IPT6-F1
#
_entry.id   AF-A0AB34IPT6-F1
#
_cell.length_a   1.000
_cell.length_b   1.000
_cell.length_c   1.000
_cell.angle_alpha   90.00
_cell.angle_beta   90.00
_cell.angle_gamma   90.00
#
_symmetry.space_group_name_H-M   'P 1'
#
loop_
_entity.id
_entity.type
_entity.pdbx_description
1 polymer ?
#
loop_
_entity_poly.entity_id
_entity_poly.type
_entity_poly.pdbx_seq_one_letter_code
_entity_poly.pdbx_strand_id
1 'polypeptide(L)'
;MAARPFPRRLASLLVGLLASSAAIETDELAQRLKLALWQRAVPECGVEGCSTNAEELPELLARWTVSAPLPLVRLRGGEDGCAMTSCEPPAASLHALRAELGEEFSAALDKNEADHVAECAQSCESFYCGEGAALTAEAVSTRSYSMGSVPPEDFADAFKFPLDLIRVTANRLIEPHEAEEVVALAVSEGMNSNEYKSGKYKLGGDWVKKMPRTLQWFNARLQSKIFPTIAALFPEIVSDASVLRAHSVAILKYNASHPRTDVHVDDGILAMTLALSPRANYTGGGTFFEHLGEGSILPMDQGQCTFRPGSVRHGGHPVRSGERYILGAFLLIADRVEHVRRLQNQGREARNMGNLPKARKMFKWALKINPRCATCLKNWAEAITAQAGEGALPKHLADAAEDKLRRSLELLPQDSDAWYSLARVLSEQGRKEEAISAYYKSLEITSDDADACYNLAVLVGDKGDLDEEKSLLRRALSVKPDFGAAWANLGVALASSGDLEGAEEPFRKAVLFDPNPKNWMNLARLHQHFGRIPEARAAMLEANAMGGV
;
A
#
# COMPACT_ATOMS: atom_id res chain seq x y z
N MET A 1 -25.43 5.96 -26.46
CA MET A 1 -26.31 4.79 -26.66
C MET A 1 -25.82 3.67 -25.76
N ALA A 2 -26.67 3.27 -24.81
CA ALA A 2 -26.64 2.13 -23.88
C ALA A 2 -25.30 1.40 -23.59
N ALA A 3 -24.85 1.52 -22.32
CA ALA A 3 -24.03 0.51 -21.66
C ALA A 3 -24.73 -0.86 -21.76
N ARG A 4 -24.05 -1.87 -22.29
CA ARG A 4 -24.61 -3.23 -22.38
C ARG A 4 -24.60 -3.88 -20.98
N PRO A 5 -25.71 -4.51 -20.55
CA PRO A 5 -25.79 -5.11 -19.24
C PRO A 5 -25.04 -6.45 -19.18
N PHE A 6 -24.44 -6.70 -18.03
CA PHE A 6 -23.97 -7.99 -17.53
C PHE A 6 -24.94 -9.14 -17.91
N PRO A 7 -24.48 -10.31 -18.40
CA PRO A 7 -25.38 -11.39 -18.77
C PRO A 7 -26.05 -11.98 -17.52
N ARG A 8 -27.29 -11.54 -17.25
CA ARG A 8 -28.14 -11.92 -16.12
C ARG A 8 -28.30 -13.45 -15.94
N ARG A 9 -28.03 -14.27 -16.96
CA ARG A 9 -28.25 -15.73 -16.91
C ARG A 9 -27.22 -16.50 -16.06
N LEU A 10 -25.95 -16.10 -16.02
CA LEU A 10 -24.93 -16.80 -15.22
C LEU A 10 -25.06 -16.50 -13.71
N ALA A 11 -25.30 -15.22 -13.38
CA ALA A 11 -25.57 -14.78 -12.02
C ALA A 11 -26.84 -15.43 -11.46
N SER A 12 -27.89 -15.59 -12.28
CA SER A 12 -29.14 -16.25 -11.85
C SER A 12 -28.96 -17.75 -11.59
N LEU A 13 -28.08 -18.44 -12.34
CA LEU A 13 -27.78 -19.85 -12.13
C LEU A 13 -26.93 -20.07 -10.85
N LEU A 14 -25.94 -19.22 -10.63
CA LEU A 14 -25.07 -19.25 -9.43
C LEU A 14 -25.84 -18.88 -8.16
N VAL A 15 -26.71 -17.86 -8.23
CA VAL A 15 -27.61 -17.48 -7.12
C VAL A 15 -28.66 -18.57 -6.87
N GLY A 16 -29.15 -19.26 -7.92
CA GLY A 16 -30.08 -20.38 -7.79
C GLY A 16 -29.49 -21.61 -7.08
N LEU A 17 -28.20 -21.89 -7.30
CA LEU A 17 -27.48 -22.96 -6.58
C LEU A 17 -27.22 -22.58 -5.11
N LEU A 18 -26.89 -21.31 -4.83
CA LEU A 18 -26.63 -20.79 -3.48
C LEU A 18 -27.91 -20.61 -2.63
N ALA A 19 -29.07 -20.43 -3.25
CA ALA A 19 -30.35 -20.30 -2.55
C ALA A 19 -30.87 -21.61 -1.91
N SER A 20 -30.21 -22.75 -2.18
CA SER A 20 -30.61 -24.07 -1.66
C SER A 20 -30.00 -24.43 -0.30
N SER A 21 -28.98 -23.69 0.17
CA SER A 21 -28.39 -23.87 1.49
C SER A 21 -28.87 -22.78 2.45
N ALA A 22 -29.68 -23.16 3.44
CA ALA A 22 -30.38 -22.25 4.37
C ALA A 22 -29.49 -21.52 5.41
N ALA A 23 -28.22 -21.27 5.10
CA ALA A 23 -27.33 -20.45 5.92
C ALA A 23 -26.32 -19.80 4.99
N ILE A 24 -26.33 -18.46 4.91
CA ILE A 24 -25.25 -17.51 4.55
C ILE A 24 -25.88 -16.22 4.02
N GLU A 25 -25.47 -15.07 4.58
CA GLU A 25 -25.85 -13.73 4.12
C GLU A 25 -25.38 -13.53 2.66
N THR A 26 -26.34 -13.38 1.76
CA THR A 26 -26.21 -13.56 0.30
C THR A 26 -25.35 -12.52 -0.42
N ASP A 27 -24.90 -11.46 0.25
CA ASP A 27 -24.20 -10.33 -0.39
C ASP A 27 -22.67 -10.45 -0.26
N GLU A 28 -22.16 -10.89 0.90
CA GLU A 28 -20.72 -11.01 1.16
C GLU A 28 -20.08 -12.15 0.34
N LEU A 29 -20.74 -13.31 0.26
CA LEU A 29 -20.26 -14.44 -0.54
C LEU A 29 -20.33 -14.14 -2.04
N ALA A 30 -21.37 -13.42 -2.49
CA ALA A 30 -21.52 -13.02 -3.89
C ALA A 30 -20.45 -11.99 -4.31
N GLN A 31 -20.05 -11.08 -3.42
CA GLN A 31 -18.95 -10.14 -3.66
C GLN A 31 -17.60 -10.86 -3.71
N ARG A 32 -17.35 -11.81 -2.80
CA ARG A 32 -16.13 -12.64 -2.79
C ARG A 32 -16.00 -13.50 -4.06
N LEU A 33 -17.10 -14.09 -4.53
CA LEU A 33 -17.10 -14.90 -5.75
C LEU A 33 -16.90 -14.05 -7.02
N LYS A 34 -17.53 -12.87 -7.08
CA LYS A 34 -17.33 -11.90 -8.18
C LYS A 34 -15.87 -11.45 -8.28
N LEU A 35 -15.24 -11.17 -7.13
CA LEU A 35 -13.85 -10.75 -7.07
C LEU A 35 -12.89 -11.87 -7.50
N ALA A 36 -13.13 -13.11 -7.08
CA ALA A 36 -12.32 -14.27 -7.45
C ALA A 36 -12.41 -14.63 -8.94
N LEU A 37 -13.59 -14.45 -9.56
CA LEU A 37 -13.78 -14.64 -11.01
C LEU A 37 -13.09 -13.53 -11.82
N TRP A 38 -13.06 -12.31 -11.29
CA TRP A 38 -12.39 -11.16 -11.91
C TRP A 38 -10.86 -11.28 -11.83
N GLN A 39 -10.30 -11.70 -10.69
CA GLN A 39 -8.85 -11.85 -10.46
C GLN A 39 -8.16 -12.94 -11.30
N ARG A 40 -8.91 -13.92 -11.79
CA ARG A 40 -8.35 -15.02 -12.60
C ARG A 40 -8.31 -14.74 -14.10
N ALA A 41 -8.69 -13.54 -14.55
CA ALA A 41 -8.82 -13.22 -15.97
C ALA A 41 -9.50 -14.34 -16.75
N VAL A 42 -10.61 -14.89 -16.21
CA VAL A 42 -11.46 -15.81 -16.98
C VAL A 42 -11.96 -14.97 -18.17
N PRO A 43 -11.57 -15.30 -19.42
CA PRO A 43 -12.02 -14.54 -20.57
C PRO A 43 -13.54 -14.50 -20.56
N GLU A 44 -14.12 -13.36 -20.96
CA GLU A 44 -15.56 -13.22 -21.14
C GLU A 44 -16.13 -14.48 -21.82
N CYS A 45 -16.89 -15.30 -21.09
CA CYS A 45 -17.50 -16.48 -21.70
C CYS A 45 -18.54 -15.99 -22.73
N GLY A 46 -18.15 -16.04 -24.01
CA GLY A 46 -19.05 -16.03 -25.14
C GLY A 46 -19.91 -17.29 -25.20
N VAL A 47 -20.78 -17.37 -26.20
CA VAL A 47 -21.93 -18.28 -26.33
C VAL A 47 -21.56 -19.79 -26.38
N GLU A 48 -20.29 -20.17 -26.34
CA GLU A 48 -19.85 -21.57 -26.40
C GLU A 48 -18.94 -21.94 -25.22
N GLY A 49 -19.57 -22.31 -24.10
CA GLY A 49 -19.06 -23.22 -23.07
C GLY A 49 -17.90 -22.75 -22.16
N CYS A 50 -18.19 -22.42 -20.89
CA CYS A 50 -17.15 -22.43 -19.85
C CYS A 50 -16.90 -23.89 -19.41
N SER A 51 -15.68 -24.41 -19.54
CA SER A 51 -15.26 -25.66 -18.90
C SER A 51 -14.54 -25.37 -17.58
N THR A 52 -15.28 -24.90 -16.58
CA THR A 52 -14.86 -25.02 -15.18
C THR A 52 -15.77 -26.07 -14.55
N ASN A 53 -15.18 -27.22 -14.17
CA ASN A 53 -15.95 -28.29 -13.55
C ASN A 53 -16.53 -27.77 -12.22
N ALA A 54 -17.85 -27.85 -12.08
CA ALA A 54 -18.58 -27.49 -10.86
C ALA A 54 -18.12 -28.26 -9.60
N GLU A 55 -17.31 -29.30 -9.79
CA GLU A 55 -16.72 -30.12 -8.73
C GLU A 55 -15.62 -29.40 -7.92
N GLU A 56 -14.97 -28.35 -8.44
CA GLU A 56 -13.90 -27.63 -7.72
C GLU A 56 -14.42 -26.53 -6.77
N LEU A 57 -15.67 -26.09 -6.95
CA LEU A 57 -16.28 -25.00 -6.19
C LEU A 57 -16.45 -25.33 -4.69
N PRO A 58 -16.90 -26.54 -4.31
CA PRO A 58 -17.01 -26.95 -2.90
C PRO A 58 -15.66 -27.03 -2.18
N GLU A 59 -14.58 -27.45 -2.84
CA GLU A 59 -13.24 -27.47 -2.25
C GLU A 59 -12.69 -26.06 -2.01
N LEU A 60 -12.93 -25.13 -2.94
CA LEU A 60 -12.58 -23.71 -2.79
C LEU A 60 -13.35 -23.06 -1.63
N LEU A 61 -14.65 -23.34 -1.53
CA LEU A 61 -15.48 -22.87 -0.41
C LEU A 61 -15.00 -23.45 0.92
N ALA A 62 -14.66 -24.75 0.96
CA ALA A 62 -14.14 -25.43 2.15
C ALA A 62 -12.80 -24.85 2.60
N ARG A 63 -11.86 -24.57 1.69
CA ARG A 63 -10.56 -23.94 2.06
C ARG A 63 -10.71 -22.56 2.69
N TRP A 64 -11.77 -21.82 2.38
CA TRP A 64 -12.01 -20.46 2.89
C TRP A 64 -12.94 -20.42 4.11
N THR A 65 -13.72 -21.48 4.33
CA THR A 65 -14.64 -21.61 5.48
C THR A 65 -14.08 -22.45 6.61
N VAL A 66 -13.04 -23.25 6.37
CA VAL A 66 -12.41 -24.09 7.38
C VAL A 66 -11.47 -23.25 8.26
N SER A 67 -11.86 -23.09 9.53
CA SER A 67 -11.01 -22.66 10.63
C SER A 67 -9.98 -23.74 11.00
N ALA A 68 -9.20 -24.22 10.03
CA ALA A 68 -8.06 -25.05 10.34
C ALA A 68 -6.92 -24.13 10.79
N PRO A 69 -6.22 -24.45 11.90
CA PRO A 69 -4.90 -23.88 12.14
C PRO A 69 -4.08 -24.16 10.88
N LEU A 70 -3.67 -23.11 10.17
CA LEU A 70 -2.69 -23.26 9.10
C LEU A 70 -1.47 -23.96 9.73
N PRO A 71 -0.94 -25.04 9.12
CA PRO A 71 0.26 -25.65 9.65
C PRO A 71 1.34 -24.57 9.75
N LEU A 72 1.83 -24.38 10.97
CA LEU A 72 2.88 -23.44 11.35
C LEU A 72 4.18 -23.80 10.62
N VAL A 73 4.28 -23.46 9.34
CA VAL A 73 5.56 -23.44 8.64
C VAL A 73 6.27 -22.19 9.13
N ARG A 74 7.28 -22.38 9.97
CA ARG A 74 8.22 -21.32 10.36
C ARG A 74 8.88 -20.79 9.09
N LEU A 75 8.38 -19.68 8.57
CA LEU A 75 9.00 -18.95 7.48
C LEU A 75 9.87 -17.82 8.03
N ARG A 76 10.71 -18.13 9.03
CA ARG A 76 11.98 -17.43 9.18
C ARG A 76 12.94 -18.09 8.22
N GLY A 77 13.61 -17.31 7.38
CA GLY A 77 14.61 -17.84 6.44
C GLY A 77 15.58 -18.79 7.14
N GLY A 78 15.47 -20.08 6.82
CA GLY A 78 16.29 -21.16 7.35
C GLY A 78 15.54 -22.17 8.20
N GLU A 79 15.38 -23.37 7.62
CA GLU A 79 15.05 -24.70 8.21
C GLU A 79 14.37 -24.67 9.60
N ASP A 80 13.10 -25.05 9.72
CA ASP A 80 12.69 -26.46 9.58
C ASP A 80 11.36 -26.64 8.83
N GLY A 81 11.38 -27.52 7.82
CA GLY A 81 10.15 -28.11 7.25
C GLY A 81 9.65 -27.49 5.94
N CYS A 82 10.42 -27.64 4.86
CA CYS A 82 9.97 -27.29 3.52
C CYS A 82 8.89 -28.25 2.99
N ALA A 83 7.76 -27.68 2.55
CA ALA A 83 6.87 -28.30 1.58
C ALA A 83 6.67 -27.35 0.40
N MET A 84 7.40 -27.63 -0.69
CA MET A 84 7.17 -27.16 -2.07
C MET A 84 7.39 -25.66 -2.36
N THR A 85 8.64 -25.21 -2.41
CA THR A 85 9.31 -24.37 -3.46
C THR A 85 10.60 -23.72 -2.92
N SER A 86 11.73 -24.16 -3.46
CA SER A 86 13.13 -23.72 -3.27
C SER A 86 13.64 -23.55 -1.83
N CYS A 87 14.41 -24.53 -1.36
CA CYS A 87 15.27 -24.42 -0.18
C CYS A 87 16.45 -23.48 -0.48
N GLU A 88 16.43 -22.25 0.04
CA GLU A 88 17.60 -21.38 0.14
C GLU A 88 18.23 -21.52 1.54
N PRO A 89 19.56 -21.31 1.68
CA PRO A 89 20.26 -21.48 2.95
C PRO A 89 19.71 -20.57 4.07
N PRO A 90 19.88 -20.94 5.34
CA PRO A 90 19.39 -20.16 6.47
C PRO A 90 19.92 -18.73 6.45
N ALA A 91 19.06 -17.76 6.76
CA ALA A 91 19.44 -16.36 6.83
C ALA A 91 20.53 -16.19 7.90
N ALA A 92 21.72 -15.69 7.49
CA ALA A 92 22.87 -15.52 8.37
C ALA A 92 22.47 -14.84 9.69
N SER A 93 22.99 -15.32 10.83
CA SER A 93 22.67 -14.71 12.12
C SER A 93 23.10 -13.24 12.16
N LEU A 94 22.39 -12.38 12.90
CA LEU A 94 22.83 -10.98 13.07
C LEU A 94 24.27 -10.93 13.61
N HIS A 95 24.64 -11.88 14.46
CA HIS A 95 26.01 -12.04 14.94
C HIS A 95 27.00 -12.37 13.81
N ALA A 96 26.67 -13.31 12.93
CA ALA A 96 27.50 -13.63 11.76
C ALA A 96 27.60 -12.44 10.79
N LEU A 97 26.50 -11.70 10.57
CA LEU A 97 26.50 -10.50 9.73
C LEU A 97 27.32 -9.36 10.35
N ARG A 98 27.31 -9.20 11.67
CA ARG A 98 28.18 -8.26 12.40
C ARG A 98 29.66 -8.60 12.18
N ALA A 99 30.01 -9.88 12.22
CA ALA A 99 31.37 -10.34 11.91
C ALA A 99 31.75 -10.15 10.43
N GLU A 100 30.83 -10.39 9.49
CA GLU A 100 31.06 -10.24 8.04
C GLU A 100 31.18 -8.77 7.60
N LEU A 101 30.27 -7.91 8.08
CA LEU A 101 30.09 -6.54 7.58
C LEU A 101 30.84 -5.49 8.39
N GLY A 102 31.41 -5.89 9.54
CA GLY A 102 32.31 -5.08 10.35
C GLY A 102 31.64 -4.05 11.25
N GLU A 103 32.47 -3.25 11.92
CA GLU A 103 32.08 -2.31 12.99
C GLU A 103 31.01 -1.30 12.59
N GLU A 104 31.03 -0.80 11.35
CA GLU A 104 30.05 0.21 10.93
C GLU A 104 28.64 -0.37 10.80
N PHE A 105 28.51 -1.62 10.37
CA PHE A 105 27.23 -2.32 10.36
C PHE A 105 26.78 -2.63 11.78
N SER A 106 27.69 -3.10 12.64
CA SER A 106 27.41 -3.31 14.07
C SER A 106 26.87 -2.05 14.73
N ALA A 107 27.56 -0.91 14.56
CA ALA A 107 27.14 0.37 15.10
C ALA A 107 25.78 0.84 14.55
N ALA A 108 25.46 0.54 13.30
CA ALA A 108 24.14 0.84 12.73
C ALA A 108 23.04 -0.02 13.37
N LEU A 109 23.31 -1.29 13.68
CA LEU A 109 22.36 -2.14 14.39
C LEU A 109 22.22 -1.73 15.87
N ASP A 110 23.32 -1.41 16.54
CA ASP A 110 23.31 -0.90 17.92
C ASP A 110 22.54 0.41 18.00
N LYS A 111 22.70 1.28 17.00
CA LYS A 111 21.91 2.49 16.87
C LYS A 111 20.43 2.17 16.65
N ASN A 112 20.09 1.21 15.79
CA ASN A 112 18.68 0.82 15.60
C ASN A 112 18.06 0.30 16.91
N GLU A 113 18.82 -0.46 17.70
CA GLU A 113 18.39 -0.92 19.03
C GLU A 113 18.22 0.26 20.00
N ALA A 114 19.19 1.18 20.04
CA ALA A 114 19.13 2.37 20.89
C ALA A 114 17.99 3.33 20.49
N ASP A 115 17.81 3.59 19.19
CA ASP A 115 16.72 4.41 18.66
C ASP A 115 15.37 3.74 18.93
N HIS A 116 15.26 2.42 18.79
CA HIS A 116 14.06 1.68 19.16
C HIS A 116 13.76 1.84 20.66
N VAL A 117 14.78 1.69 21.52
CA VAL A 117 14.64 1.91 22.97
C VAL A 117 14.30 3.37 23.30
N ALA A 118 14.87 4.33 22.58
CA ALA A 118 14.63 5.76 22.80
C ALA A 118 13.25 6.21 22.29
N GLU A 119 12.78 5.72 21.14
CA GLU A 119 11.43 5.94 20.62
C GLU A 119 10.39 5.29 21.52
N CYS A 120 10.70 4.09 22.04
CA CYS A 120 9.97 3.53 23.16
C CYS A 120 10.00 4.55 24.31
N ALA A 121 11.15 4.93 24.86
CA ALA A 121 11.28 5.86 26.00
C ALA A 121 10.56 7.21 25.83
N GLN A 122 10.70 7.89 24.68
CA GLN A 122 10.01 9.15 24.34
C GLN A 122 8.49 8.97 24.23
N SER A 123 8.04 7.76 23.92
CA SER A 123 6.65 7.34 23.98
C SER A 123 6.23 6.78 25.35
N CYS A 124 7.20 6.45 26.22
CA CYS A 124 7.08 5.56 27.38
C CYS A 124 7.39 6.27 28.70
N GLU A 125 6.56 7.22 29.12
CA GLU A 125 6.30 7.32 30.56
C GLU A 125 5.33 6.24 31.04
N SER A 126 4.71 5.43 30.16
CA SER A 126 3.87 4.30 30.56
C SER A 126 3.44 3.38 29.39
N PHE A 127 4.22 2.36 29.00
CA PHE A 127 3.69 1.16 28.28
C PHE A 127 4.63 -0.05 28.48
N TYR A 128 4.06 -1.26 28.49
CA TYR A 128 4.68 -2.50 28.98
C TYR A 128 5.68 -3.17 28.01
N CYS A 129 6.86 -3.53 28.52
CA CYS A 129 7.81 -4.47 27.92
C CYS A 129 7.47 -5.89 28.41
N GLY A 130 7.08 -6.79 27.51
CA GLY A 130 6.77 -8.18 27.87
C GLY A 130 7.92 -8.88 28.57
N GLU A 131 7.71 -9.37 29.79
CA GLU A 131 8.54 -10.47 30.32
C GLU A 131 8.15 -11.73 29.55
N GLY A 132 9.14 -12.37 28.91
CA GLY A 132 8.96 -13.58 28.12
C GLY A 132 8.58 -14.76 29.02
N ALA A 133 7.30 -14.88 29.35
CA ALA A 133 6.73 -16.09 29.89
C ALA A 133 6.00 -16.84 28.77
N ALA A 134 6.12 -18.17 28.76
CA ALA A 134 5.40 -19.05 27.86
C ALA A 134 3.89 -18.94 28.15
N LEU A 135 3.24 -18.00 27.49
CA LEU A 135 1.81 -17.76 27.65
C LEU A 135 1.06 -18.73 26.74
N THR A 136 0.28 -19.62 27.35
CA THR A 136 -0.64 -20.51 26.63
C THR A 136 -1.78 -19.68 26.05
N ALA A 137 -1.62 -19.23 24.80
CA ALA A 137 -2.73 -18.63 24.07
C ALA A 137 -3.80 -19.71 23.87
N GLU A 138 -5.01 -19.46 24.37
CA GLU A 138 -6.18 -20.18 23.86
C GLU A 138 -6.23 -20.00 22.35
N ALA A 139 -6.65 -21.02 21.60
CA ALA A 139 -6.71 -20.94 20.15
C ALA A 139 -7.67 -19.83 19.71
N VAL A 140 -7.13 -18.67 19.34
CA VAL A 140 -7.91 -17.54 18.84
C VAL A 140 -8.26 -17.80 17.38
N SER A 141 -9.53 -18.12 17.12
CA SER A 141 -10.05 -18.17 15.76
C SER A 141 -10.11 -16.76 15.16
N THR A 142 -9.69 -16.61 13.91
CA THR A 142 -9.74 -15.34 13.17
C THR A 142 -10.44 -15.49 11.83
N ARG A 143 -11.14 -14.42 11.42
CA ARG A 143 -11.55 -14.19 10.05
C ARG A 143 -10.43 -13.43 9.33
N SER A 144 -9.97 -14.01 8.24
CA SER A 144 -8.89 -13.50 7.41
C SER A 144 -9.45 -12.79 6.18
N TYR A 145 -8.92 -11.62 5.85
CA TYR A 145 -9.32 -10.85 4.67
C TYR A 145 -8.07 -10.56 3.83
N SER A 146 -8.12 -10.96 2.56
CA SER A 146 -7.09 -10.62 1.60
C SER A 146 -7.26 -9.20 1.06
N MET A 147 -6.15 -8.50 0.88
CA MET A 147 -6.15 -7.10 0.47
C MET A 147 -6.08 -6.88 -1.04
N GLY A 148 -5.97 -7.92 -1.86
CA GLY A 148 -5.70 -7.75 -3.29
C GLY A 148 -4.34 -7.08 -3.56
N SER A 149 -4.14 -6.55 -4.78
CA SER A 149 -2.93 -5.83 -5.19
C SER A 149 -2.93 -4.39 -4.64
N VAL A 150 -2.65 -4.27 -3.36
CA VAL A 150 -2.19 -3.01 -2.74
C VAL A 150 -0.70 -2.91 -3.02
N PRO A 151 -0.10 -1.72 -3.26
CA PRO A 151 1.34 -1.61 -3.16
C PRO A 151 1.68 -1.98 -1.72
N PRO A 152 2.26 -3.16 -1.46
CA PRO A 152 2.65 -3.46 -0.11
C PRO A 152 3.73 -2.42 0.18
N GLU A 153 3.58 -1.68 1.26
CA GLU A 153 4.80 -1.27 1.93
C GLU A 153 5.39 -2.54 2.52
N ASP A 154 6.12 -3.22 1.64
CA ASP A 154 7.36 -3.92 1.76
C ASP A 154 7.56 -5.03 2.78
N PHE A 155 6.88 -4.96 3.90
CA PHE A 155 7.08 -5.85 5.02
C PHE A 155 6.30 -7.15 4.90
N ALA A 156 5.18 -7.13 4.18
CA ALA A 156 4.33 -8.30 4.04
C ALA A 156 4.97 -9.36 3.12
N ASP A 157 5.09 -9.07 1.83
CA ASP A 157 5.49 -10.09 0.85
C ASP A 157 6.96 -10.52 0.98
N ALA A 158 7.84 -9.63 1.46
CA ALA A 158 9.24 -9.92 1.72
C ALA A 158 9.46 -11.00 2.79
N PHE A 159 8.53 -11.11 3.75
CA PHE A 159 8.58 -12.09 4.84
C PHE A 159 7.61 -13.27 4.60
N LYS A 160 7.02 -13.37 3.40
CA LYS A 160 5.92 -14.32 3.11
C LYS A 160 4.76 -14.17 4.11
N PHE A 161 4.36 -12.93 4.42
CA PHE A 161 3.07 -12.73 5.09
C PHE A 161 2.00 -13.47 4.29
N PRO A 162 1.07 -14.17 4.96
CA PRO A 162 -0.12 -14.62 4.27
C PRO A 162 -0.82 -13.39 3.66
N LEU A 163 -1.21 -13.50 2.38
CA LEU A 163 -1.92 -12.48 1.60
C LEU A 163 -3.27 -12.06 2.23
N ASP A 164 -3.65 -12.73 3.32
CA ASP A 164 -4.71 -12.41 4.26
C ASP A 164 -4.21 -11.38 5.29
N LEU A 165 -4.02 -10.16 4.84
CA LEU A 165 -3.31 -9.11 5.58
C LEU A 165 -4.15 -8.44 6.67
N ILE A 166 -5.47 -8.64 6.71
CA ILE A 166 -6.28 -8.19 7.85
C ILE A 166 -6.84 -9.40 8.56
N ARG A 167 -6.46 -9.56 9.83
CA ARG A 167 -7.00 -10.59 10.71
C ARG A 167 -7.94 -9.96 11.71
N VAL A 168 -9.17 -10.44 11.71
CA VAL A 168 -10.19 -10.04 12.69
C VAL A 168 -10.43 -11.20 13.61
N THR A 169 -10.39 -10.97 14.93
CA THR A 169 -10.76 -12.03 15.87
C THR A 169 -12.20 -12.47 15.61
N ALA A 170 -12.40 -13.77 15.34
CA ALA A 170 -13.74 -14.32 15.12
C ALA A 170 -14.55 -14.27 16.42
N ASN A 171 -13.87 -14.57 17.53
CA ASN A 171 -14.37 -14.38 18.88
C ASN A 171 -13.94 -13.03 19.44
N ARG A 172 -14.55 -12.61 20.54
CA ARG A 172 -14.17 -11.39 21.24
C ARG A 172 -12.80 -11.58 21.90
N LEU A 173 -11.89 -10.65 21.67
CA LEU A 173 -10.59 -10.60 22.35
C LEU A 173 -10.74 -10.12 23.80
N ILE A 174 -11.71 -9.24 24.05
CA ILE A 174 -12.13 -8.82 25.39
C ILE A 174 -13.64 -8.95 25.52
N GLU A 175 -14.14 -9.25 26.71
CA GLU A 175 -15.57 -9.32 26.97
C GLU A 175 -16.23 -7.93 26.95
N PRO A 176 -17.55 -7.85 26.68
CA PRO A 176 -18.30 -6.59 26.67
C PRO A 176 -18.11 -5.75 27.93
N HIS A 177 -18.10 -6.39 29.10
CA HIS A 177 -17.92 -5.69 30.37
C HIS A 177 -16.53 -5.04 30.50
N GLU A 178 -15.50 -5.67 29.93
CA GLU A 178 -14.14 -5.11 29.90
C GLU A 178 -14.06 -3.91 28.95
N ALA A 179 -14.80 -3.97 27.83
CA ALA A 179 -14.90 -2.85 26.88
C ALA A 179 -15.66 -1.65 27.50
N GLU A 180 -16.74 -1.92 28.23
CA GLU A 180 -17.47 -0.89 28.98
C GLU A 180 -16.62 -0.27 30.09
N GLU A 181 -15.87 -1.10 30.82
CA GLU A 181 -14.95 -0.67 31.88
C GLU A 181 -13.89 0.31 31.35
N VAL A 182 -13.18 -0.04 30.27
CA VAL A 182 -12.11 0.83 29.74
C VAL A 182 -12.67 2.14 29.19
N VAL A 183 -13.85 2.13 28.58
CA VAL A 183 -14.53 3.37 28.13
C VAL A 183 -14.90 4.22 29.35
N ALA A 184 -15.46 3.62 30.40
CA ALA A 184 -15.81 4.34 31.62
C ALA A 184 -14.59 4.95 32.32
N LEU A 185 -13.48 4.20 32.39
CA LEU A 185 -12.19 4.70 32.91
C LEU A 185 -11.73 5.91 32.10
N ALA A 186 -11.65 5.80 30.77
CA ALA A 186 -11.19 6.87 29.90
C ALA A 186 -12.07 8.12 30.00
N VAL A 187 -13.40 7.95 30.06
CA VAL A 187 -14.35 9.05 30.27
C VAL A 187 -14.10 9.73 31.62
N SER A 188 -13.91 8.95 32.69
CA SER A 188 -13.63 9.50 34.03
C SER A 188 -12.27 10.22 34.11
N GLU A 189 -11.37 9.93 33.18
CA GLU A 189 -10.05 10.56 33.05
C GLU A 189 -10.03 11.70 32.02
N GLY A 190 -11.21 12.18 31.58
CA GLY A 190 -11.34 13.41 30.80
C GLY A 190 -11.35 13.24 29.28
N MET A 191 -11.43 12.01 28.76
CA MET A 191 -11.43 11.78 27.31
C MET A 191 -12.55 12.53 26.57
N ASN A 192 -13.77 12.61 27.15
CA ASN A 192 -14.92 13.24 26.48
C ASN A 192 -14.79 14.76 26.32
N SER A 193 -13.94 15.43 27.11
CA SER A 193 -13.68 16.87 26.99
C SER A 193 -12.56 17.20 26.01
N ASN A 194 -11.88 16.18 25.47
CA ASN A 194 -10.69 16.36 24.67
C ASN A 194 -11.01 16.20 23.19
N GLU A 195 -10.81 17.29 22.46
CA GLU A 195 -10.72 17.30 21.00
C GLU A 195 -9.26 17.53 20.62
N TYR A 196 -8.71 16.69 19.74
CA TYR A 196 -7.40 16.94 19.16
C TYR A 196 -7.46 16.90 17.64
N LYS A 197 -6.48 17.55 17.00
CA LYS A 197 -6.36 17.56 15.55
C LYS A 197 -5.41 16.45 15.10
N SER A 198 -5.88 15.57 14.22
CA SER A 198 -5.03 14.68 13.43
C SER A 198 -5.08 15.17 11.98
N GLY A 199 -3.96 15.74 11.51
CA GLY A 199 -3.93 16.45 10.23
C GLY A 199 -4.96 17.58 10.17
N LYS A 200 -5.93 17.47 9.25
CA LYS A 200 -7.01 18.47 9.04
C LYS A 200 -8.28 18.20 9.85
N TYR A 201 -8.37 17.07 10.57
CA TYR A 201 -9.62 16.60 11.16
C TYR A 201 -9.65 16.79 12.67
N LYS A 202 -10.82 17.19 13.19
CA LYS A 202 -11.12 17.11 14.63
C LYS A 202 -11.52 15.68 14.97
N LEU A 203 -10.87 15.11 15.96
CA LEU A 203 -11.21 13.80 16.50
C LEU A 203 -11.59 13.96 17.98
N GLY A 204 -12.66 13.29 18.40
CA GLY A 204 -12.97 13.11 19.81
C GLY A 204 -12.14 11.95 20.37
N GLY A 205 -11.59 12.11 21.56
CA GLY A 205 -10.78 11.09 22.22
C GLY A 205 -9.49 11.63 22.81
N ASP A 206 -8.68 10.73 23.38
CA ASP A 206 -7.35 11.10 23.85
C ASP A 206 -6.38 9.92 23.83
N TRP A 207 -5.10 10.28 23.96
CA TRP A 207 -4.00 9.35 24.10
C TRP A 207 -4.08 8.64 25.44
N VAL A 208 -4.00 7.31 25.41
CA VAL A 208 -4.06 6.47 26.62
C VAL A 208 -2.98 6.86 27.64
N LYS A 209 -1.83 7.37 27.18
CA LYS A 209 -0.75 7.86 28.07
C LYS A 209 -1.17 8.98 29.03
N LYS A 210 -2.23 9.74 28.73
CA LYS A 210 -2.75 10.80 29.60
C LYS A 210 -3.79 10.30 30.61
N MET A 211 -4.12 9.00 30.57
CA MET A 211 -5.22 8.39 31.32
C MET A 211 -4.66 7.22 32.15
N PRO A 212 -4.11 7.47 33.36
CA PRO A 212 -3.30 6.49 34.10
C PRO A 212 -3.99 5.15 34.39
N ARG A 213 -5.28 5.15 34.74
CA ARG A 213 -6.04 3.92 35.03
C ARG A 213 -6.39 3.18 33.74
N THR A 214 -6.84 3.91 32.72
CA THR A 214 -7.07 3.37 31.36
C THR A 214 -5.81 2.68 30.82
N LEU A 215 -4.67 3.30 31.08
CA LEU A 215 -3.36 2.83 30.68
C LEU A 215 -2.89 1.59 31.43
N GLN A 216 -3.09 1.56 32.75
CA GLN A 216 -2.86 0.35 33.55
C GLN A 216 -3.72 -0.82 33.04
N TRP A 217 -5.00 -0.56 32.76
CA TRP A 217 -5.92 -1.55 32.18
C TRP A 217 -5.40 -2.06 30.84
N PHE A 218 -4.97 -1.16 29.94
CA PHE A 218 -4.47 -1.54 28.62
C PHE A 218 -3.20 -2.37 28.72
N ASN A 219 -2.25 -1.96 29.58
CA ASN A 219 -1.03 -2.71 29.82
C ASN A 219 -1.31 -4.14 30.30
N ALA A 220 -2.28 -4.34 31.20
CA ALA A 220 -2.68 -5.67 31.65
C ALA A 220 -3.20 -6.54 30.49
N ARG A 221 -3.96 -5.96 29.55
CA ARG A 221 -4.46 -6.66 28.36
C ARG A 221 -3.39 -6.93 27.30
N LEU A 222 -2.38 -6.06 27.19
CA LEU A 222 -1.19 -6.34 26.37
C LEU A 222 -0.53 -7.66 26.80
N GLN A 223 -0.24 -7.82 28.08
CA GLN A 223 0.44 -9.02 28.58
C GLN A 223 -0.44 -10.26 28.51
N SER A 224 -1.70 -10.15 28.96
CA SER A 224 -2.54 -11.34 29.15
C SER A 224 -3.22 -11.85 27.88
N LYS A 225 -3.56 -10.97 26.93
CA LYS A 225 -4.39 -11.33 25.77
C LYS A 225 -3.79 -10.88 24.43
N ILE A 226 -3.45 -9.60 24.30
CA ILE A 226 -3.15 -9.00 23.00
C ILE A 226 -1.80 -9.46 22.44
N PHE A 227 -0.69 -9.34 23.17
CA PHE A 227 0.63 -9.79 22.68
C PHE A 227 0.71 -11.29 22.43
N PRO A 228 0.20 -12.17 23.32
CA PRO A 228 0.13 -13.60 23.03
C PRO A 228 -0.67 -13.91 21.77
N THR A 229 -1.81 -13.22 21.58
CA THR A 229 -2.63 -13.38 20.37
C THR A 229 -1.84 -12.96 19.13
N ILE A 230 -1.16 -11.81 19.15
CA ILE A 230 -0.36 -11.35 18.02
C ILE A 230 0.80 -12.31 17.73
N ALA A 231 1.52 -12.79 18.74
CA ALA A 231 2.60 -13.75 18.56
C ALA A 231 2.10 -15.07 17.96
N ALA A 232 0.92 -15.53 18.37
CA ALA A 232 0.27 -16.73 17.82
C ALA A 232 -0.25 -16.51 16.38
N LEU A 233 -0.77 -15.32 16.09
CA LEU A 233 -1.30 -14.99 14.76
C LEU A 233 -0.17 -14.72 13.76
N PHE A 234 0.88 -14.01 14.12
CA PHE A 234 1.92 -13.56 13.19
C PHE A 234 3.30 -14.18 13.50
N PRO A 235 3.43 -15.52 13.61
CA PRO A 235 4.70 -16.19 13.89
C PRO A 235 5.76 -15.96 12.81
N GLU A 236 5.34 -15.55 11.61
CA GLU A 236 6.21 -15.14 10.50
C GLU A 236 7.07 -13.91 10.83
N ILE A 237 6.58 -12.99 11.66
CA ILE A 237 7.26 -11.73 11.99
C ILE A 237 7.48 -11.49 13.49
N VAL A 238 6.78 -12.21 14.37
CA VAL A 238 6.90 -12.08 15.81
C VAL A 238 7.55 -13.36 16.36
N SER A 239 8.75 -13.25 16.92
CA SER A 239 9.45 -14.40 17.53
C SER A 239 8.77 -14.85 18.81
N ASP A 240 8.37 -13.87 19.61
CA ASP A 240 7.79 -14.06 20.93
C ASP A 240 7.01 -12.80 21.35
N ALA A 241 6.08 -12.94 22.29
CA ALA A 241 5.35 -11.80 22.84
C ALA A 241 6.29 -10.73 23.46
N SER A 242 7.47 -11.12 23.94
CA SER A 242 8.47 -10.20 24.53
C SER A 242 9.10 -9.24 23.55
N VAL A 243 9.02 -9.48 22.23
CA VAL A 243 9.52 -8.51 21.22
C VAL A 243 8.49 -7.45 20.86
N LEU A 244 7.23 -7.60 21.27
CA LEU A 244 6.16 -6.66 20.93
C LEU A 244 6.15 -5.43 21.84
N ARG A 245 5.91 -4.26 21.25
CA ARG A 245 5.71 -2.99 21.95
C ARG A 245 4.49 -2.28 21.38
N ALA A 246 3.67 -1.67 22.23
CA ALA A 246 2.56 -0.83 21.79
C ALA A 246 2.97 0.65 21.77
N HIS A 247 2.60 1.37 20.71
CA HIS A 247 2.93 2.77 20.48
C HIS A 247 1.70 3.53 19.96
N SER A 248 1.67 4.85 20.18
CA SER A 248 0.58 5.74 19.73
C SER A 248 -0.82 5.19 20.02
N VAL A 249 -1.03 4.82 21.28
CA VAL A 249 -2.29 4.24 21.75
C VAL A 249 -3.29 5.35 22.08
N ALA A 250 -4.46 5.32 21.46
CA ALA A 250 -5.53 6.27 21.70
C ALA A 250 -6.89 5.57 21.80
N ILE A 251 -7.76 6.10 22.65
CA ILE A 251 -9.20 5.78 22.62
C ILE A 251 -9.90 6.92 21.90
N LEU A 252 -10.62 6.55 20.84
CA LEU A 252 -11.25 7.47 19.92
C LEU A 252 -12.76 7.35 20.03
N LYS A 253 -13.43 8.51 20.02
CA LYS A 253 -14.88 8.67 20.08
C LYS A 253 -15.38 9.26 18.77
N TYR A 254 -16.25 8.53 18.10
CA TYR A 254 -16.91 8.97 16.87
C TYR A 254 -18.42 9.10 17.07
N ASN A 255 -18.98 10.16 16.50
CA ASN A 255 -20.40 10.48 16.51
C ASN A 255 -20.72 11.38 15.31
N ALA A 256 -21.97 11.85 15.18
CA ALA A 256 -22.38 12.71 14.08
C ALA A 256 -21.55 14.00 13.93
N SER A 257 -21.06 14.56 15.05
CA SER A 257 -20.20 15.76 15.05
C SER A 257 -18.73 15.46 14.74
N HIS A 258 -18.31 14.21 14.92
CA HIS A 258 -16.94 13.71 14.68
C HIS A 258 -16.99 12.36 13.94
N PRO A 259 -17.41 12.33 12.66
CA PRO A 259 -17.84 11.09 12.01
C PRO A 259 -16.71 10.09 11.68
N ARG A 260 -15.43 10.49 11.72
CA ARG A 260 -14.25 9.81 11.11
C ARG A 260 -14.45 9.57 9.62
N THR A 261 -13.85 10.43 8.81
CA THR A 261 -13.85 10.33 7.34
C THR A 261 -12.46 10.32 6.75
N ASP A 262 -11.43 10.37 7.59
CA ASP A 262 -10.04 10.39 7.17
C ASP A 262 -9.59 9.00 6.74
N VAL A 263 -8.96 8.95 5.58
CA VAL A 263 -8.24 7.79 5.06
C VAL A 263 -6.76 8.07 5.21
N HIS A 264 -6.04 7.21 5.92
CA HIS A 264 -4.62 7.37 6.22
C HIS A 264 -3.87 6.04 6.16
N VAL A 265 -2.54 6.14 6.17
CA VAL A 265 -1.56 5.06 6.08
C VAL A 265 -0.78 5.06 7.39
N ASP A 266 -0.57 3.88 7.98
CA ASP A 266 0.08 3.74 9.29
C ASP A 266 1.55 3.36 9.18
N ASP A 267 2.47 4.11 9.76
CA ASP A 267 3.92 3.83 9.62
C ASP A 267 4.46 2.68 10.52
N GLY A 268 3.59 1.97 11.24
CA GLY A 268 3.94 0.87 12.17
C GLY A 268 4.31 -0.44 11.46
N ILE A 269 4.78 -1.47 12.17
CA ILE A 269 4.92 -2.82 11.57
C ILE A 269 3.57 -3.53 11.57
N LEU A 270 2.86 -3.43 12.69
CA LEU A 270 1.48 -3.85 12.84
C LEU A 270 0.66 -2.70 13.43
N ALA A 271 -0.63 -2.68 13.14
CA ALA A 271 -1.61 -1.81 13.75
C ALA A 271 -2.78 -2.65 14.25
N MET A 272 -3.42 -2.17 15.31
CA MET A 272 -4.64 -2.78 15.84
C MET A 272 -5.77 -1.77 15.98
N THR A 273 -7.00 -2.28 15.91
CA THR A 273 -8.20 -1.55 16.30
C THR A 273 -9.11 -2.48 17.07
N LEU A 274 -9.44 -2.10 18.30
CA LEU A 274 -10.33 -2.84 19.18
C LEU A 274 -11.69 -2.12 19.24
N ALA A 275 -12.76 -2.84 18.92
CA ALA A 275 -14.12 -2.29 18.99
C ALA A 275 -14.59 -2.26 20.44
N LEU A 276 -14.89 -1.06 20.96
CA LEU A 276 -15.32 -0.89 22.36
C LEU A 276 -16.83 -0.67 22.53
N SER A 277 -17.54 -0.34 21.45
CA SER A 277 -18.99 -0.09 21.48
C SER A 277 -19.80 -1.22 20.85
N PRO A 278 -20.97 -1.58 21.42
CA PRO A 278 -21.97 -2.41 20.75
C PRO A 278 -22.43 -1.75 19.44
N ARG A 279 -22.62 -2.55 18.38
CA ARG A 279 -23.14 -2.06 17.09
C ARG A 279 -24.53 -1.43 17.21
N ALA A 280 -25.33 -1.87 18.18
CA ALA A 280 -26.66 -1.31 18.44
C ALA A 280 -26.63 0.16 18.91
N ASN A 281 -25.47 0.65 19.38
CA ASN A 281 -25.35 1.99 19.97
C ASN A 281 -25.11 3.10 18.93
N TYR A 282 -24.90 2.76 17.66
CA TYR A 282 -24.62 3.75 16.61
C TYR A 282 -25.14 3.31 15.24
N THR A 283 -25.36 4.29 14.34
CA THR A 283 -25.62 4.03 12.92
C THR A 283 -24.52 4.61 12.04
N GLY A 284 -24.27 3.99 10.89
CA GLY A 284 -23.04 4.23 10.15
C GLY A 284 -21.83 3.66 10.90
N GLY A 285 -20.66 4.30 10.79
CA GLY A 285 -19.45 3.81 11.44
C GLY A 285 -18.86 2.55 10.79
N GLY A 286 -17.72 2.12 11.33
CA GLY A 286 -17.02 0.92 10.89
C GLY A 286 -15.67 1.23 10.26
N THR A 287 -14.84 0.21 10.15
CA THR A 287 -13.48 0.34 9.60
C THR A 287 -13.53 0.00 8.12
N PHE A 288 -13.12 0.95 7.28
CA PHE A 288 -13.02 0.80 5.84
C PHE A 288 -11.56 0.61 5.45
N PHE A 289 -11.32 -0.27 4.50
CA PHE A 289 -10.01 -0.46 3.87
C PHE A 289 -10.19 -0.19 2.38
N GLU A 290 -9.37 0.70 1.83
CA GLU A 290 -9.52 1.17 0.45
C GLU A 290 -9.60 0.01 -0.55
N HIS A 291 -8.82 -1.03 -0.28
CA HIS A 291 -8.64 -2.19 -1.14
C HIS A 291 -9.76 -3.22 -1.05
N LEU A 292 -10.69 -3.09 -0.10
CA LEU A 292 -11.92 -3.88 -0.08
C LEU A 292 -12.98 -3.29 -1.03
N GLY A 293 -12.70 -2.18 -1.70
CA GLY A 293 -13.60 -1.48 -2.62
C GLY A 293 -14.50 -0.47 -1.92
N GLU A 294 -14.84 0.62 -2.63
CA GLU A 294 -15.68 1.70 -2.08
C GLU A 294 -16.98 1.16 -1.46
N GLY A 295 -17.17 1.41 -0.17
CA GLY A 295 -18.36 0.99 0.59
C GLY A 295 -18.20 -0.31 1.39
N SER A 296 -17.07 -1.02 1.27
CA SER A 296 -16.81 -2.24 2.03
C SER A 296 -16.38 -1.92 3.48
N ILE A 297 -17.36 -1.95 4.38
CA ILE A 297 -17.14 -1.79 5.81
C ILE A 297 -16.84 -3.16 6.42
N LEU A 298 -15.74 -3.26 7.15
CA LEU A 298 -15.43 -4.43 7.94
C LEU A 298 -16.27 -4.44 9.23
N PRO A 299 -17.22 -5.38 9.40
CA PRO A 299 -18.04 -5.44 10.60
C PRO A 299 -17.24 -6.01 11.77
N MET A 300 -17.27 -5.30 12.90
CA MET A 300 -16.71 -5.76 14.16
C MET A 300 -17.73 -5.59 15.28
N ASP A 301 -17.96 -6.67 16.02
CA ASP A 301 -18.74 -6.62 17.25
C ASP A 301 -17.87 -6.12 18.41
N GLN A 302 -18.53 -5.62 19.45
CA GLN A 302 -17.84 -5.18 20.66
C GLN A 302 -16.92 -6.29 21.20
N GLY A 303 -15.68 -5.91 21.51
CA GLY A 303 -14.65 -6.81 21.99
C GLY A 303 -13.84 -7.50 20.89
N GLN A 304 -14.25 -7.43 19.62
CA GLN A 304 -13.42 -7.93 18.52
C GLN A 304 -12.28 -6.96 18.19
N CYS A 305 -11.16 -7.51 17.72
CA CYS A 305 -9.97 -6.76 17.35
C CYS A 305 -9.58 -7.06 15.90
N THR A 306 -9.16 -6.03 15.16
CA THR A 306 -8.42 -6.19 13.91
C THR A 306 -6.93 -6.07 14.20
N PHE A 307 -6.14 -6.95 13.61
CA PHE A 307 -4.70 -6.81 13.45
C PHE A 307 -4.38 -6.73 11.96
N ARG A 308 -3.50 -5.80 11.60
CA ARG A 308 -3.12 -5.55 10.21
C ARG A 308 -1.70 -5.04 10.11
N PRO A 309 -0.98 -5.26 9.01
CA PRO A 309 0.28 -4.60 8.73
C PRO A 309 0.15 -3.09 8.83
N GLY A 310 1.28 -2.47 9.14
CA GLY A 310 1.49 -1.08 8.76
C GLY A 310 1.22 -0.86 7.30
N SER A 311 0.95 0.39 6.98
CA SER A 311 0.87 0.93 5.64
C SER A 311 -0.35 0.53 4.83
N VAL A 312 -1.23 -0.26 5.45
CA VAL A 312 -2.58 -0.47 4.94
C VAL A 312 -3.33 0.86 5.00
N ARG A 313 -3.71 1.37 3.83
CA ARG A 313 -4.58 2.53 3.75
C ARG A 313 -5.97 2.18 4.26
N HIS A 314 -6.40 2.87 5.30
CA HIS A 314 -7.66 2.59 5.96
C HIS A 314 -8.32 3.87 6.47
N GLY A 315 -9.62 3.78 6.75
CA GLY A 315 -10.40 4.91 7.25
C GLY A 315 -11.62 4.48 8.04
N GLY A 316 -12.40 5.47 8.47
CA GLY A 316 -13.73 5.27 9.04
C GLY A 316 -14.82 5.48 8.00
N HIS A 317 -15.89 4.69 8.08
CA HIS A 317 -17.15 5.13 7.51
C HIS A 317 -17.82 6.11 8.50
N PRO A 318 -18.43 7.22 8.04
CA PRO A 318 -19.03 8.21 8.92
C PRO A 318 -20.06 7.61 9.89
N VAL A 319 -19.94 7.92 11.18
CA VAL A 319 -20.99 7.68 12.19
C VAL A 319 -22.08 8.73 12.02
N ARG A 320 -23.33 8.30 11.83
CA ARG A 320 -24.50 9.16 11.58
C ARG A 320 -25.33 9.45 12.83
N SER A 321 -25.39 8.50 13.76
CA SER A 321 -26.06 8.69 15.06
C SER A 321 -25.40 7.82 16.13
N GLY A 322 -25.58 8.18 17.40
CA GLY A 322 -25.01 7.46 18.52
C GLY A 322 -23.51 7.71 18.73
N GLU A 323 -22.89 6.88 19.56
CA GLU A 323 -21.47 7.00 19.91
C GLU A 323 -20.75 5.68 19.67
N ARG A 324 -19.62 5.76 18.97
CA ARG A 324 -18.73 4.63 18.69
C ARG A 324 -17.36 4.91 19.31
N TYR A 325 -16.96 4.03 20.21
CA TYR A 325 -15.64 4.01 20.83
C TYR A 325 -14.78 2.91 20.20
N ILE A 326 -13.53 3.25 19.91
CA ILE A 326 -12.49 2.29 19.54
C ILE A 326 -11.21 2.57 20.30
N LEU A 327 -10.38 1.54 20.48
CA LEU A 327 -8.98 1.71 20.87
C LEU A 327 -8.10 1.39 19.66
N GLY A 328 -7.30 2.36 19.23
CA GLY A 328 -6.29 2.18 18.18
C GLY A 328 -4.89 2.15 18.78
N ALA A 329 -4.02 1.29 18.26
CA ALA A 329 -2.61 1.25 18.64
C ALA A 329 -1.73 0.79 17.48
N PHE A 330 -0.51 1.32 17.42
CA PHE A 330 0.58 0.78 16.62
C PHE A 330 1.38 -0.23 17.43
N LEU A 331 1.94 -1.20 16.74
CA LEU A 331 2.71 -2.28 17.30
C LEU A 331 4.08 -2.31 16.62
N LEU A 332 5.11 -2.20 17.44
CA LEU A 332 6.50 -2.32 17.04
C LEU A 332 7.04 -3.69 17.47
N ILE A 333 8.05 -4.17 16.76
CA ILE A 333 8.66 -5.47 17.00
C ILE A 333 10.16 -5.27 17.16
N ALA A 334 10.74 -5.67 18.29
CA ALA A 334 12.18 -5.66 18.51
C ALA A 334 12.85 -6.92 17.91
N ASP A 335 12.79 -7.09 16.58
CA ASP A 335 13.34 -8.26 15.86
C ASP A 335 14.05 -7.82 14.56
N ARG A 336 14.64 -8.76 13.80
CA ARG A 336 15.35 -8.53 12.51
C ARG A 336 14.55 -7.67 11.53
N VAL A 337 13.23 -7.87 11.53
CA VAL A 337 12.21 -7.08 10.84
C VAL A 337 12.45 -5.58 11.06
N GLU A 338 12.57 -5.14 12.32
CA GLU A 338 12.76 -3.73 12.62
C GLU A 338 14.12 -3.17 12.17
N HIS A 339 15.17 -3.99 12.19
CA HIS A 339 16.46 -3.58 11.62
C HIS A 339 16.37 -3.34 10.11
N VAL A 340 15.68 -4.22 9.38
CA VAL A 340 15.45 -4.06 7.93
C VAL A 340 14.65 -2.77 7.66
N ARG A 341 13.53 -2.57 8.38
CA ARG A 341 12.69 -1.38 8.25
C ARG A 341 13.47 -0.09 8.51
N ARG A 342 14.23 -0.03 9.61
CA ARG A 342 15.03 1.15 9.96
C ARG A 342 16.12 1.43 8.95
N LEU A 343 16.84 0.41 8.50
CA LEU A 343 17.86 0.57 7.46
C LEU A 343 17.24 1.06 6.15
N GLN A 344 16.09 0.52 5.76
CA GLN A 344 15.35 0.99 4.59
C GLN A 344 14.92 2.46 4.73
N ASN A 345 14.36 2.85 5.88
CA ASN A 345 13.97 4.23 6.16
C ASN A 345 15.17 5.19 6.09
N GLN A 346 16.27 4.84 6.77
CA GLN A 346 17.52 5.60 6.72
C GLN A 346 18.07 5.70 5.29
N GLY A 347 17.92 4.64 4.48
CA GLY A 347 18.30 4.63 3.08
C GLY A 347 17.47 5.61 2.25
N ARG A 348 16.15 5.61 2.44
CA ARG A 348 15.22 6.54 1.78
C ARG A 348 15.48 7.98 2.18
N GLU A 349 15.68 8.26 3.46
CA GLU A 349 16.05 9.59 3.96
C GLU A 349 17.38 10.06 3.38
N ALA A 350 18.41 9.20 3.38
CA ALA A 350 19.70 9.53 2.79
C ALA A 350 19.58 9.87 1.30
N ARG A 351 18.73 9.13 0.56
CA ARG A 351 18.43 9.40 -0.85
C ARG A 351 17.75 10.77 -1.02
N ASN A 352 16.75 11.08 -0.21
CA ASN A 352 16.04 12.36 -0.26
C ASN A 352 16.98 13.54 0.05
N MET A 353 18.02 13.33 0.87
CA MET A 353 19.08 14.31 1.12
C MET A 353 20.18 14.33 0.05
N GLY A 354 20.06 13.54 -1.03
CA GLY A 354 21.06 13.43 -2.10
C GLY A 354 22.29 12.58 -1.75
N ASN A 355 22.36 11.96 -0.57
CA ASN A 355 23.45 11.07 -0.17
C ASN A 355 23.25 9.64 -0.71
N LEU A 356 23.38 9.49 -2.03
CA LEU A 356 23.22 8.22 -2.74
C LEU A 356 24.18 7.11 -2.28
N PRO A 357 25.47 7.37 -1.95
CA PRO A 357 26.35 6.33 -1.40
C PRO A 357 25.84 5.75 -0.08
N LYS A 358 25.40 6.60 0.85
CA LYS A 358 24.81 6.14 2.11
C LYS A 358 23.51 5.38 1.86
N ALA A 359 22.63 5.88 0.99
CA ALA A 359 21.37 5.22 0.66
C ALA A 359 21.59 3.77 0.19
N ARG A 360 22.45 3.58 -0.82
CA ARG A 360 22.78 2.24 -1.36
C ARG A 360 23.39 1.32 -0.31
N LYS A 361 24.21 1.86 0.59
CA LYS A 361 24.80 1.10 1.70
C LYS A 361 23.74 0.60 2.67
N MET A 362 22.78 1.44 3.05
CA MET A 362 21.69 1.03 3.93
C MET A 362 20.82 -0.06 3.28
N PHE A 363 20.46 0.09 2.00
CA PHE A 363 19.69 -0.94 1.28
C PHE A 363 20.47 -2.25 1.15
N LYS A 364 21.79 -2.19 0.90
CA LYS A 364 22.66 -3.37 0.89
C LYS A 364 22.63 -4.11 2.23
N TRP A 365 22.73 -3.39 3.34
CA TRP A 365 22.66 -3.97 4.67
C TRP A 365 21.28 -4.54 4.99
N ALA A 366 20.21 -3.84 4.62
CA ALA A 366 18.85 -4.35 4.76
C ALA A 366 18.67 -5.67 3.99
N LEU A 367 19.20 -5.77 2.76
CA LEU A 367 19.14 -6.99 1.95
C LEU A 367 20.07 -8.10 2.42
N LYS A 368 21.13 -7.79 3.17
CA LYS A 368 21.95 -8.80 3.85
C LYS A 368 21.19 -9.44 5.01
N ILE A 369 20.34 -8.68 5.70
CA ILE A 369 19.48 -9.18 6.78
C ILE A 369 18.25 -9.91 6.20
N ASN A 370 17.62 -9.34 5.16
CA ASN A 370 16.51 -9.95 4.43
C ASN A 370 16.68 -9.81 2.90
N PRO A 371 17.21 -10.83 2.22
CA PRO A 371 17.38 -10.83 0.75
C PRO A 371 16.08 -10.74 -0.06
N ARG A 372 14.92 -10.93 0.58
CA ARG A 372 13.60 -10.88 -0.04
C ARG A 372 12.89 -9.53 0.12
N CYS A 373 13.55 -8.50 0.63
CA CYS A 373 12.98 -7.16 0.76
C CYS A 373 12.79 -6.49 -0.64
N ALA A 374 11.58 -6.57 -1.20
CA ALA A 374 11.28 -6.15 -2.57
C ALA A 374 11.49 -4.65 -2.80
N THR A 375 11.09 -3.78 -1.86
CA THR A 375 11.32 -2.35 -1.95
C THR A 375 12.68 -1.92 -1.43
N CYS A 376 13.39 -2.73 -0.63
CA CYS A 376 14.84 -2.50 -0.49
C CYS A 376 15.52 -2.63 -1.87
N LEU A 377 15.12 -3.60 -2.70
CA LEU A 377 15.59 -3.72 -4.08
C LEU A 377 15.13 -2.55 -4.96
N LYS A 378 13.83 -2.19 -4.92
CA LYS A 378 13.26 -1.05 -5.67
C LYS A 378 13.95 0.26 -5.29
N ASN A 379 14.01 0.59 -4.00
CA ASN A 379 14.66 1.82 -3.51
C ASN A 379 16.16 1.84 -3.80
N TRP A 380 16.83 0.68 -3.83
CA TRP A 380 18.22 0.62 -4.29
C TRP A 380 18.31 0.93 -5.78
N ALA A 381 17.46 0.36 -6.62
CA ALA A 381 17.41 0.71 -8.04
C ALA A 381 17.17 2.21 -8.24
N GLU A 382 16.22 2.79 -7.52
CA GLU A 382 15.95 4.22 -7.56
C GLU A 382 17.18 5.04 -7.13
N ALA A 383 17.89 4.65 -6.06
CA ALA A 383 19.12 5.30 -5.63
C ALA A 383 20.30 5.15 -6.62
N ILE A 384 20.33 4.07 -7.42
CA ILE A 384 21.28 3.91 -8.52
C ILE A 384 20.94 4.90 -9.64
N THR A 385 19.68 4.96 -10.05
CA THR A 385 19.24 5.80 -11.17
C THR A 385 19.25 7.30 -10.85
N ALA A 386 19.05 7.69 -9.59
CA ALA A 386 19.14 9.08 -9.14
C ALA A 386 20.54 9.70 -9.33
N GLN A 387 21.57 8.88 -9.55
CA GLN A 387 22.94 9.33 -9.79
C GLN A 387 23.14 9.94 -11.20
N ALA A 388 22.18 9.77 -12.12
CA ALA A 388 22.34 10.14 -13.53
C ALA A 388 22.23 11.64 -13.85
N GLY A 389 21.62 12.46 -12.98
CA GLY A 389 21.35 13.87 -13.31
C GLY A 389 20.59 14.03 -14.64
N GLU A 390 20.81 15.14 -15.34
CA GLU A 390 20.22 15.40 -16.69
C GLU A 390 20.91 14.62 -17.83
N GLY A 391 21.86 13.73 -17.51
CA GLY A 391 22.61 12.93 -18.48
C GLY A 391 22.07 11.50 -18.62
N ALA A 392 22.42 10.82 -19.72
CA ALA A 392 22.08 9.42 -19.92
C ALA A 392 22.70 8.53 -18.81
N LEU A 393 21.90 7.63 -18.24
CA LEU A 393 22.35 6.70 -17.20
C LEU A 393 23.48 5.80 -17.76
N PRO A 394 24.67 5.77 -17.15
CA PRO A 394 25.75 4.89 -17.57
C PRO A 394 25.28 3.42 -17.62
N LYS A 395 25.61 2.70 -18.70
CA LYS A 395 25.14 1.32 -18.94
C LYS A 395 25.27 0.40 -17.71
N HIS A 396 26.42 0.39 -17.06
CA HIS A 396 26.65 -0.45 -15.87
C HIS A 396 25.71 -0.12 -14.69
N LEU A 397 25.28 1.13 -14.54
CA LEU A 397 24.30 1.54 -13.53
C LEU A 397 22.88 1.17 -13.96
N ALA A 398 22.57 1.30 -15.25
CA ALA A 398 21.29 0.86 -15.80
C ALA A 398 21.10 -0.65 -15.62
N ASP A 399 22.10 -1.46 -15.98
CA ASP A 399 22.10 -2.91 -15.82
C ASP A 399 21.95 -3.29 -14.33
N ALA A 400 22.67 -2.61 -13.43
CA ALA A 400 22.57 -2.84 -12.00
C ALA A 400 21.19 -2.48 -11.42
N ALA A 401 20.55 -1.41 -11.91
CA ALA A 401 19.21 -1.01 -11.49
C ALA A 401 18.15 -1.99 -12.01
N GLU A 402 18.25 -2.39 -13.28
CA GLU A 402 17.40 -3.39 -13.90
C GLU A 402 17.44 -4.72 -13.12
N ASP A 403 18.62 -5.21 -12.77
CA ASP A 403 18.77 -6.44 -11.98
C ASP A 403 18.01 -6.38 -10.66
N LYS A 404 18.07 -5.22 -9.97
CA LYS A 404 17.35 -5.03 -8.70
C LYS A 404 15.84 -4.98 -8.93
N LEU A 405 15.37 -4.30 -9.98
CA LEU A 405 13.96 -4.19 -10.30
C LEU A 405 13.36 -5.52 -10.74
N ARG A 406 14.07 -6.29 -11.58
CA ARG A 406 13.64 -7.64 -11.97
C ARG A 406 13.57 -8.57 -10.75
N ARG A 407 14.58 -8.54 -9.87
CA ARG A 407 14.53 -9.32 -8.62
C ARG A 407 13.41 -8.86 -7.69
N SER A 408 13.12 -7.56 -7.64
CA SER A 408 11.97 -7.02 -6.91
C SER A 408 10.66 -7.58 -7.46
N LEU A 409 10.49 -7.59 -8.79
CA LEU A 409 9.30 -8.10 -9.48
C LEU A 409 9.16 -9.63 -9.47
N GLU A 410 10.26 -10.38 -9.33
CA GLU A 410 10.21 -11.82 -9.02
C GLU A 410 9.58 -12.09 -7.64
N LEU A 411 9.86 -11.21 -6.68
CA LEU A 411 9.34 -11.31 -5.32
C LEU A 411 7.92 -10.76 -5.21
N LEU A 412 7.64 -9.69 -5.96
CA LEU A 412 6.38 -8.95 -5.94
C LEU A 412 5.95 -8.57 -7.37
N PRO A 413 5.30 -9.48 -8.11
CA PRO A 413 4.89 -9.23 -9.49
C PRO A 413 3.82 -8.15 -9.66
N GLN A 414 3.12 -7.79 -8.57
CA GLN A 414 2.02 -6.81 -8.55
C GLN A 414 2.47 -5.42 -8.03
N ASP A 415 3.78 -5.11 -8.04
CA ASP A 415 4.29 -3.77 -7.71
C ASP A 415 4.29 -2.88 -8.96
N SER A 416 3.29 -2.01 -9.06
CA SER A 416 3.15 -1.03 -10.14
C SER A 416 4.36 -0.10 -10.23
N ASP A 417 4.87 0.40 -9.11
CA ASP A 417 6.00 1.34 -9.09
C ASP A 417 7.29 0.66 -9.58
N ALA A 418 7.47 -0.63 -9.26
CA ALA A 418 8.60 -1.41 -9.73
C ALA A 418 8.52 -1.65 -11.25
N TRP A 419 7.34 -1.95 -11.79
CA TRP A 419 7.12 -2.04 -13.23
C TRP A 419 7.37 -0.69 -13.93
N TYR A 420 6.86 0.41 -13.38
CA TYR A 420 7.11 1.77 -13.87
C TYR A 420 8.62 2.10 -13.87
N SER A 421 9.30 1.82 -12.76
CA SER A 421 10.74 2.07 -12.62
C SER A 421 11.55 1.22 -13.59
N LEU A 422 11.18 -0.05 -13.79
CA LEU A 422 11.80 -0.93 -14.77
C LEU A 422 11.62 -0.39 -16.18
N ALA A 423 10.41 0.05 -16.53
CA ALA A 423 10.11 0.64 -17.82
C ALA A 423 10.98 1.88 -18.11
N ARG A 424 11.16 2.76 -17.12
CA ARG A 424 12.03 3.93 -17.24
C ARG A 424 13.49 3.54 -17.49
N VAL A 425 14.04 2.59 -16.73
CA VAL A 425 15.42 2.09 -16.92
C VAL A 425 15.60 1.47 -18.31
N LEU A 426 14.64 0.65 -18.76
CA LEU A 426 14.66 0.05 -20.09
C LEU A 426 14.60 1.10 -21.20
N SER A 427 13.79 2.15 -21.01
CA SER A 427 13.70 3.29 -21.92
C SER A 427 15.04 4.03 -22.02
N GLU A 428 15.70 4.29 -20.89
CA GLU A 428 17.04 4.92 -20.84
C GLU A 428 18.13 4.05 -21.49
N GLN A 429 17.99 2.72 -21.45
CA GLN A 429 18.85 1.78 -22.18
C GLN A 429 18.52 1.69 -23.69
N GLY A 430 17.47 2.38 -24.16
CA GLY A 430 17.01 2.31 -25.55
C GLY A 430 16.22 1.04 -25.90
N ARG A 431 15.85 0.21 -24.92
CA ARG A 431 15.07 -1.04 -25.09
C ARG A 431 13.57 -0.73 -25.11
N LYS A 432 13.13 0.04 -26.12
CA LYS A 432 11.79 0.63 -26.21
C LYS A 432 10.65 -0.39 -26.12
N GLU A 433 10.79 -1.55 -26.78
CA GLU A 433 9.76 -2.61 -26.77
C GLU A 433 9.52 -3.17 -25.36
N GLU A 434 10.59 -3.44 -24.62
CA GLU A 434 10.48 -3.96 -23.26
C GLU A 434 9.98 -2.88 -22.30
N ALA A 435 10.40 -1.63 -22.49
CA ALA A 435 9.88 -0.48 -21.73
C ALA A 435 8.36 -0.33 -21.90
N ILE A 436 7.86 -0.40 -23.14
CA ILE A 436 6.42 -0.37 -23.43
C ILE A 436 5.68 -1.50 -22.71
N SER A 437 6.19 -2.73 -22.78
CA SER A 437 5.58 -3.87 -22.08
C SER A 437 5.55 -3.67 -20.55
N ALA A 438 6.63 -3.13 -19.98
CA ALA A 438 6.70 -2.84 -18.55
C ALA A 438 5.74 -1.70 -18.13
N TYR A 439 5.60 -0.64 -18.94
CA TYR A 439 4.60 0.41 -18.69
C TYR A 439 3.17 -0.13 -18.76
N TYR A 440 2.86 -1.00 -19.72
CA TYR A 440 1.55 -1.66 -19.78
C TYR A 440 1.26 -2.47 -18.51
N LYS A 441 2.22 -3.26 -18.03
CA LYS A 441 2.06 -3.98 -16.77
C LYS A 441 1.85 -3.07 -15.57
N SER A 442 2.53 -1.92 -15.50
CA SER A 442 2.25 -0.91 -14.47
C SER A 442 0.80 -0.43 -14.56
N LEU A 443 0.33 -0.06 -15.76
CA LEU A 443 -1.01 0.47 -15.98
C LEU A 443 -2.13 -0.57 -15.87
N GLU A 444 -1.82 -1.87 -16.01
CA GLU A 444 -2.73 -2.97 -15.70
C GLU A 444 -3.00 -3.07 -14.19
N ILE A 445 -2.01 -2.73 -13.36
CA ILE A 445 -2.10 -2.76 -11.89
C ILE A 445 -2.71 -1.45 -11.37
N THR A 446 -2.17 -0.31 -11.82
CA THR A 446 -2.62 1.04 -11.43
C THR A 446 -3.02 1.81 -12.69
N SER A 447 -4.31 1.82 -13.01
CA SER A 447 -4.81 2.44 -14.24
C SER A 447 -4.65 3.96 -14.31
N ASP A 448 -4.48 4.60 -13.16
CA ASP A 448 -4.57 6.05 -12.95
C ASP A 448 -3.22 6.69 -12.63
N ASP A 449 -2.14 6.20 -13.26
CA ASP A 449 -0.80 6.81 -13.17
C ASP A 449 -0.54 7.74 -14.37
N ALA A 450 -0.50 9.05 -14.10
CA ALA A 450 -0.30 10.08 -15.12
C ALA A 450 1.10 10.02 -15.75
N ASP A 451 2.15 9.76 -14.96
CA ASP A 451 3.52 9.73 -15.43
C ASP A 451 3.80 8.46 -16.24
N ALA A 452 3.23 7.31 -15.84
CA ALA A 452 3.26 6.08 -16.64
C ALA A 452 2.53 6.25 -17.98
N CYS A 453 1.33 6.83 -17.99
CA CYS A 453 0.59 7.13 -19.22
C CYS A 453 1.39 8.05 -20.15
N TYR A 454 1.97 9.13 -19.62
CA TYR A 454 2.77 10.08 -20.40
C TYR A 454 4.02 9.42 -21.01
N ASN A 455 4.81 8.70 -20.21
CA ASN A 455 6.04 8.08 -20.70
C ASN A 455 5.77 6.98 -21.73
N LEU A 456 4.70 6.19 -21.52
CA LEU A 456 4.24 5.22 -22.51
C LEU A 456 3.80 5.91 -23.80
N ALA A 457 3.04 7.02 -23.70
CA ALA A 457 2.58 7.77 -24.87
C ALA A 457 3.76 8.25 -25.73
N VAL A 458 4.82 8.77 -25.11
CA VAL A 458 6.04 9.19 -25.82
C VAL A 458 6.67 8.02 -26.59
N LEU A 459 6.79 6.85 -25.95
CA LEU A 459 7.37 5.67 -26.61
C LEU A 459 6.50 5.11 -27.74
N VAL A 460 5.18 5.18 -27.60
CA VAL A 460 4.22 4.73 -28.60
C VAL A 460 4.14 5.70 -29.79
N GLY A 461 4.17 7.01 -29.52
CA GLY A 461 4.28 8.07 -30.54
C GLY A 461 5.57 7.97 -31.34
N ASP A 462 6.69 7.67 -30.68
CA ASP A 462 7.98 7.38 -31.33
C ASP A 462 7.92 6.18 -32.30
N LYS A 463 6.98 5.24 -32.09
CA LYS A 463 6.71 4.12 -33.01
C LYS A 463 5.77 4.48 -34.15
N GLY A 464 5.16 5.66 -34.10
CA GLY A 464 4.23 6.16 -35.11
C GLY A 464 2.76 5.87 -34.81
N ASP A 465 2.40 5.29 -33.66
CA ASP A 465 1.00 5.09 -33.27
C ASP A 465 0.46 6.34 -32.58
N LEU A 466 0.16 7.35 -33.40
CA LEU A 466 -0.34 8.65 -32.93
C LEU A 466 -1.71 8.55 -32.26
N ASP A 467 -2.53 7.57 -32.60
CA ASP A 467 -3.88 7.42 -32.04
C ASP A 467 -3.82 6.90 -30.60
N GLU A 468 -2.98 5.90 -30.34
CA GLU A 468 -2.73 5.42 -28.98
C GLU A 468 -1.98 6.47 -28.15
N GLU A 469 -0.99 7.18 -28.71
CA GLU A 469 -0.33 8.32 -28.07
C GLU A 469 -1.36 9.36 -27.58
N LYS A 470 -2.25 9.83 -28.45
CA LYS A 470 -3.32 10.80 -28.09
C LYS A 470 -4.23 10.26 -26.98
N SER A 471 -4.56 8.97 -27.01
CA SER A 471 -5.40 8.32 -25.99
C SER A 471 -4.71 8.33 -24.62
N LEU A 472 -3.45 7.92 -24.57
CA LEU A 472 -2.64 7.87 -23.34
C LEU A 472 -2.36 9.27 -22.78
N LEU A 473 -2.08 10.26 -23.62
CA LEU A 473 -1.91 11.65 -23.19
C LEU A 473 -3.20 12.21 -22.57
N ARG A 474 -4.37 11.93 -23.17
CA ARG A 474 -5.66 12.32 -22.58
C ARG A 474 -5.92 11.64 -21.24
N ARG A 475 -5.55 10.36 -21.09
CA ARG A 475 -5.60 9.67 -19.79
C ARG A 475 -4.71 10.35 -18.75
N ALA A 476 -3.45 10.64 -19.09
CA ALA A 476 -2.53 11.36 -18.21
C ALA A 476 -3.11 12.71 -17.76
N LEU A 477 -3.70 13.47 -18.69
CA LEU A 477 -4.32 14.77 -18.44
C LEU A 477 -5.64 14.69 -17.64
N SER A 478 -6.36 13.57 -17.71
CA SER A 478 -7.54 13.34 -16.87
C SER A 478 -7.19 13.16 -15.39
N VAL A 479 -6.02 12.58 -15.11
CA VAL A 479 -5.47 12.40 -13.76
C VAL A 479 -4.74 13.67 -13.28
N LYS A 480 -3.95 14.29 -14.17
CA LYS A 480 -3.15 15.49 -13.88
C LYS A 480 -3.41 16.60 -14.91
N PRO A 481 -4.44 17.44 -14.70
CA PRO A 481 -4.83 18.47 -15.68
C PRO A 481 -3.80 19.58 -15.91
N ASP A 482 -2.86 19.77 -14.99
CA ASP A 482 -1.76 20.75 -15.05
C ASP A 482 -0.45 20.17 -15.61
N PHE A 483 -0.49 18.98 -16.24
CA PHE A 483 0.69 18.35 -16.81
C PHE A 483 1.12 19.00 -18.14
N GLY A 484 1.88 20.10 -18.06
CA GLY A 484 2.30 20.90 -19.22
C GLY A 484 3.01 20.11 -20.34
N ALA A 485 3.89 19.17 -19.99
CA ALA A 485 4.56 18.31 -20.97
C ALA A 485 3.58 17.41 -21.74
N ALA A 486 2.55 16.87 -21.08
CA ALA A 486 1.53 16.06 -21.72
C ALA A 486 0.64 16.90 -22.65
N TRP A 487 0.31 18.14 -22.27
CA TRP A 487 -0.39 19.08 -23.16
C TRP A 487 0.44 19.43 -24.40
N ALA A 488 1.74 19.66 -24.24
CA ALA A 488 2.64 19.96 -25.35
C ALA A 488 2.69 18.80 -26.36
N ASN A 489 2.89 17.57 -25.86
CA ASN A 489 2.92 16.38 -26.73
C ASN A 489 1.56 16.10 -27.36
N LEU A 490 0.44 16.37 -26.68
CA LEU A 490 -0.88 16.19 -27.27
C LEU A 490 -1.11 17.14 -28.45
N GLY A 491 -0.68 18.40 -28.31
CA GLY A 491 -0.71 19.37 -29.42
C GLY A 491 0.17 18.92 -30.60
N VAL A 492 1.37 18.40 -30.32
CA VAL A 492 2.26 17.87 -31.36
C VAL A 492 1.65 16.66 -32.06
N ALA A 493 1.08 15.71 -31.32
CA ALA A 493 0.45 14.52 -31.87
C ALA A 493 -0.77 14.85 -32.73
N LEU A 494 -1.62 15.79 -32.29
CA LEU A 494 -2.76 16.29 -33.06
C LEU A 494 -2.31 16.96 -34.35
N ALA A 495 -1.36 17.90 -34.26
CA ALA A 495 -0.81 18.59 -35.42
C ALA A 495 -0.16 17.62 -36.42
N SER A 496 0.56 16.61 -35.92
CA SER A 496 1.20 15.56 -36.75
C SER A 496 0.17 14.65 -37.43
N SER A 497 -0.99 14.43 -36.80
CA SER A 497 -2.12 13.73 -37.40
C SER A 497 -2.98 14.60 -38.34
N GLY A 498 -2.62 15.87 -38.53
CA GLY A 498 -3.31 16.83 -39.40
C GLY A 498 -4.43 17.65 -38.73
N ASP A 499 -4.73 17.39 -37.45
CA ASP A 499 -5.72 18.13 -36.67
C ASP A 499 -5.09 19.39 -36.05
N LEU A 500 -4.82 20.38 -36.90
CA LEU A 500 -4.23 21.64 -36.49
C LEU A 500 -5.20 22.50 -35.66
N GLU A 501 -6.50 22.40 -35.92
CA GLU A 501 -7.52 23.12 -35.15
C GLU A 501 -7.60 22.58 -33.72
N GLY A 502 -7.61 21.25 -33.56
CA GLY A 502 -7.59 20.58 -32.26
C GLY A 502 -6.30 20.80 -31.47
N ALA A 503 -5.17 21.09 -32.14
CA ALA A 503 -3.88 21.32 -31.50
C ALA A 503 -3.78 22.69 -30.78
N GLU A 504 -4.65 23.66 -31.07
CA GLU A 504 -4.55 25.01 -30.49
C GLU A 504 -4.75 25.01 -28.98
N GLU A 505 -5.79 24.34 -28.46
CA GLU A 505 -6.07 24.31 -27.03
C GLU A 505 -4.94 23.63 -26.24
N PRO A 506 -4.43 22.44 -26.65
CA PRO A 506 -3.28 21.82 -26.02
C PRO A 506 -2.02 22.70 -26.01
N PHE A 507 -1.69 23.39 -27.10
CA PHE A 507 -0.53 24.30 -27.08
C PHE A 507 -0.75 25.51 -26.15
N ARG A 508 -1.97 26.04 -26.06
CA ARG A 508 -2.29 27.11 -25.10
C ARG A 508 -2.21 26.64 -23.65
N LYS A 509 -2.63 25.40 -23.36
CA LYS A 509 -2.47 24.79 -22.03
C LYS A 509 -1.03 24.47 -21.72
N ALA A 510 -0.24 24.04 -22.70
CA ALA A 510 1.18 23.79 -22.54
C ALA A 510 1.94 25.04 -22.07
N VAL A 511 1.74 26.19 -22.74
CA VAL A 511 2.38 27.46 -22.31
C VAL A 511 1.82 28.00 -21.00
N LEU A 512 0.57 27.67 -20.64
CA LEU A 512 -0.03 28.05 -19.36
C LEU A 512 0.58 27.28 -18.17
N PHE A 513 0.78 25.96 -18.33
CA PHE A 513 1.22 25.09 -17.25
C PHE A 513 2.73 24.85 -17.21
N ASP A 514 3.41 24.97 -18.35
CA ASP A 514 4.86 24.82 -18.49
C ASP A 514 5.40 25.82 -19.54
N PRO A 515 5.55 27.11 -19.17
CA PRO A 515 6.07 28.14 -20.07
C PRO A 515 7.57 27.91 -20.32
N ASN A 516 7.91 27.45 -21.52
CA ASN A 516 9.28 27.32 -21.99
C ASN A 516 9.39 27.64 -23.50
N PRO A 517 10.59 27.90 -24.03
CA PRO A 517 10.77 28.28 -25.43
C PRO A 517 10.13 27.31 -26.41
N LYS A 518 10.25 25.99 -26.18
CA LYS A 518 9.71 24.95 -27.07
C LYS A 518 8.18 25.03 -27.17
N ASN A 519 7.50 25.21 -26.04
CA ASN A 519 6.04 25.30 -25.99
C ASN A 519 5.54 26.58 -26.69
N TRP A 520 6.23 27.71 -26.47
CA TRP A 520 5.91 28.97 -27.16
C TRP A 520 6.17 28.91 -28.67
N MET A 521 7.26 28.27 -29.10
CA MET A 521 7.55 28.04 -30.51
C MET A 521 6.49 27.16 -31.18
N ASN A 522 6.00 26.12 -30.50
CA ASN A 522 4.91 25.27 -31.02
C ASN A 522 3.64 26.08 -31.25
N LEU A 523 3.25 26.93 -30.29
CA LEU A 523 2.09 27.82 -30.43
C LEU A 523 2.29 28.86 -31.55
N ALA A 524 3.49 29.45 -31.64
CA ALA A 524 3.82 30.42 -32.68
C ALA A 524 3.73 29.82 -34.08
N ARG A 525 4.26 28.60 -34.27
CA ARG A 525 4.16 27.85 -35.54
C ARG A 525 2.72 27.56 -35.92
N LEU A 526 1.88 27.19 -34.95
CA LEU A 526 0.47 26.95 -35.20
C LEU A 526 -0.26 28.24 -35.63
N HIS A 527 -0.04 29.36 -34.93
CA HIS A 527 -0.62 30.65 -35.31
C HIS A 527 -0.14 31.13 -36.68
N GLN A 528 1.14 30.91 -37.00
CA GLN A 528 1.69 31.21 -38.33
C GLN A 528 0.97 30.39 -39.42
N HIS A 529 0.71 29.10 -39.18
CA HIS A 529 -0.03 28.26 -40.11
C HIS A 529 -1.43 28.82 -40.41
N PHE A 530 -2.13 29.32 -39.38
CA PHE A 530 -3.45 29.96 -39.55
C PHE A 530 -3.40 31.41 -40.04
N GLY A 531 -2.22 31.96 -40.37
CA GLY A 531 -2.07 33.35 -40.81
C GLY A 531 -2.29 34.40 -39.70
N ARG A 532 -2.33 33.98 -38.43
CA ARG A 532 -2.49 34.84 -37.25
C ARG A 532 -1.13 35.44 -36.86
N ILE A 533 -0.61 36.29 -37.73
CA ILE A 533 0.74 36.86 -37.63
C ILE A 533 0.98 37.65 -36.33
N PRO A 534 0.05 38.47 -35.82
CA PRO A 534 0.24 39.16 -34.53
C PRO A 534 0.44 38.20 -33.36
N GLU A 535 -0.38 37.16 -33.26
CA GLU A 535 -0.33 36.15 -32.21
C GLU A 535 0.92 35.29 -32.32
N ALA A 536 1.31 34.90 -33.55
CA ALA A 536 2.56 34.19 -33.80
C ALA A 536 3.78 35.01 -33.36
N ARG A 537 3.79 36.32 -33.65
CA ARG A 537 4.86 37.24 -33.23
C ARG A 537 4.90 37.37 -31.70
N ALA A 538 3.75 37.50 -31.05
CA ALA A 538 3.68 37.58 -29.59
C ALA A 538 4.24 36.31 -28.93
N ALA A 539 3.81 35.13 -29.39
CA ALA A 539 4.33 33.86 -28.90
C ALA A 539 5.85 33.70 -29.15
N MET A 540 6.36 34.18 -30.29
CA MET A 540 7.80 34.16 -30.58
C MET A 540 8.60 35.10 -29.66
N LEU A 541 8.03 36.26 -29.30
CA LEU A 541 8.66 37.18 -28.34
C LEU A 541 8.78 36.53 -26.96
N GLU A 542 7.76 35.81 -26.50
CA GLU A 542 7.80 35.04 -25.26
C GLU A 542 8.86 33.93 -25.33
N ALA A 543 8.93 33.19 -26.44
CA ALA A 543 9.97 32.17 -26.65
C ALA A 543 11.38 32.77 -26.56
N ASN A 544 11.63 33.90 -27.23
CA ASN A 544 12.93 34.57 -27.25
C ASN A 544 13.30 35.14 -25.88
N ALA A 545 12.34 35.69 -25.14
CA ALA A 545 12.56 36.18 -23.78
C ALA A 545 13.04 35.08 -22.82
N MET A 546 12.70 33.82 -23.12
CA MET A 546 13.10 32.64 -22.36
C MET A 546 14.33 31.91 -22.95
N GLY A 547 15.04 32.51 -23.91
CA GLY A 547 16.24 31.92 -24.52
C GLY A 547 16.00 31.00 -25.71
N GLY A 548 14.80 31.03 -26.31
CA GLY A 548 14.56 30.46 -27.63
C GLY A 548 15.36 31.20 -28.72
N VAL A 549 15.86 30.46 -29.71
CA VAL A 549 16.58 30.99 -30.88
C VAL A 549 15.62 31.19 -32.04
#